data_AF-A0A7S3QTQ9-F1
#
_entry.id   AF-A0A7S3QTQ9-F1
#
_cell.length_a   1.000
_cell.length_b   1.000
_cell.length_c   1.000
_cell.angle_alpha   90.00
_cell.angle_beta   90.00
_cell.angle_gamma   90.00
#
_symmetry.space_group_name_H-M   'P 1'
#
loop_
_entity.id
_entity.type
_entity.pdbx_description
1 polymer ?
#
loop_
_entity_poly.entity_id
_entity_poly.type
_entity_poly.pdbx_seq_one_letter_code
_entity_poly.pdbx_strand_id
1 'polypeptide(L)'
;MEQALAYGRDHLTPQRGSRASCSGRGGSDTAGKLNADEQDLLGDALSLLAYDNPESAPAGHLLGQAQRDALAEAVNCAVLAHQGAPPTSPLERLSRQTLATIQALRERNHPQALMLDAQAIVFGS
;
A
#
# COMPACT_ATOMS: atom_id res chain seq x y z
N MET A 1 -12.85 -12.38 -18.21
CA MET A 1 -11.49 -12.81 -18.64
C MET A 1 -10.92 -11.88 -19.70
N GLU A 2 -11.62 -11.63 -20.82
CA GLU A 2 -11.14 -10.76 -21.91
C GLU A 2 -10.74 -9.34 -21.48
N GLN A 3 -11.52 -8.71 -20.59
CA GLN A 3 -11.21 -7.38 -20.03
C GLN A 3 -9.92 -7.37 -19.20
N ALA A 4 -9.63 -8.44 -18.45
CA ALA A 4 -8.44 -8.53 -17.61
C ALA A 4 -7.17 -8.70 -18.46
N LEU A 5 -7.25 -9.46 -19.56
CA LEU A 5 -6.15 -9.63 -20.50
C LEU A 5 -5.84 -8.34 -21.27
N ALA A 6 -6.88 -7.63 -21.74
CA ALA A 6 -6.72 -6.33 -22.39
C ALA A 6 -6.08 -5.31 -21.43
N TYR A 7 -6.59 -5.24 -20.19
CA TYR A 7 -6.04 -4.37 -19.16
C TYR A 7 -4.57 -4.69 -18.84
N GLY A 8 -4.23 -5.97 -18.71
CA GLY A 8 -2.86 -6.40 -18.43
C GLY A 8 -1.88 -5.98 -19.52
N ARG A 9 -2.24 -6.15 -20.80
CA ARG A 9 -1.39 -5.74 -21.93
C ARG A 9 -1.13 -4.24 -21.97
N ASP A 10 -2.14 -3.45 -21.63
CA ASP A 10 -2.07 -1.98 -21.77
C ASP A 10 -1.44 -1.30 -20.53
N HIS A 11 -1.53 -1.92 -19.33
CA HIS A 11 -1.12 -1.28 -18.07
C HIS A 11 -0.01 -1.99 -17.28
N LEU A 12 0.29 -3.27 -17.54
CA LEU A 12 1.42 -3.98 -16.88
C LEU A 12 2.73 -3.82 -17.65
N THR A 13 2.70 -3.23 -18.85
CA THR A 13 3.94 -2.79 -19.50
C THR A 13 4.53 -1.63 -18.69
N PRO A 14 5.85 -1.62 -18.43
CA PRO A 14 6.46 -0.58 -17.61
C PRO A 14 6.14 0.80 -18.22
N GLN A 15 5.42 1.64 -17.47
CA GLN A 15 5.10 2.99 -17.91
C GLN A 15 6.39 3.80 -18.08
N ARG A 16 6.87 3.85 -19.32
CA ARG A 16 8.00 4.69 -19.74
C ARG A 16 7.49 6.12 -19.94
N GLY A 17 7.63 6.95 -18.91
CA GLY A 17 7.41 8.41 -18.97
C GLY A 17 6.33 8.85 -17.98
N SER A 18 6.61 9.71 -17.01
CA SER A 18 7.10 11.06 -17.21
C SER A 18 7.98 11.48 -16.03
N ARG A 19 9.28 11.66 -16.30
CA ARG A 19 10.20 12.31 -15.36
C ARG A 19 9.76 13.76 -15.24
N ALA A 20 9.28 14.14 -14.06
CA ALA A 20 9.14 15.53 -13.67
C ALA A 20 10.48 16.23 -13.96
N SER A 21 10.41 17.26 -14.81
CA SER A 21 11.54 18.09 -15.17
C SER A 21 11.94 18.94 -13.97
N CYS A 22 12.99 18.51 -13.26
CA CYS A 22 13.89 19.42 -12.58
C CYS A 22 15.33 19.02 -12.92
N SER A 23 16.03 20.00 -13.48
CA SER A 23 17.38 19.99 -14.04
C SER A 23 18.41 19.17 -13.27
N GLY A 24 19.06 18.23 -13.97
CA GLY A 24 20.27 17.55 -13.49
C GLY A 24 20.87 16.68 -14.60
N ARG A 25 22.04 17.09 -15.12
CA ARG A 25 22.81 16.42 -16.16
C ARG A 25 23.31 15.03 -15.71
N GLY A 26 23.31 14.09 -16.66
CA GLY A 26 24.20 12.92 -16.67
C GLY A 26 23.62 11.64 -16.07
N GLY A 27 23.38 10.63 -16.91
CA GLY A 27 23.06 9.27 -16.49
C GLY A 27 22.43 8.46 -17.61
N SER A 28 23.21 7.55 -18.18
CA SER A 28 22.92 6.60 -19.26
C SER A 28 21.56 5.91 -19.15
N ASP A 29 20.98 5.59 -20.30
CA ASP A 29 19.80 4.75 -20.51
C ASP A 29 19.85 3.42 -19.73
N THR A 30 19.45 3.44 -18.46
CA THR A 30 19.08 2.23 -17.73
C THR A 30 17.61 1.97 -18.02
N ALA A 31 17.35 1.13 -19.03
CA ALA A 31 16.09 0.39 -19.08
C ALA A 31 15.87 -0.20 -17.68
N GLY A 32 14.87 0.31 -16.96
CA GLY A 32 14.56 -0.12 -15.60
C GLY A 32 14.27 -1.61 -15.61
N LYS A 33 15.28 -2.41 -15.29
CA LYS A 33 15.13 -3.85 -15.11
C LYS A 33 14.24 -4.01 -13.88
N LEU A 34 13.10 -4.67 -14.06
CA LEU A 34 12.34 -5.18 -12.94
C LEU A 34 13.29 -6.05 -12.11
N ASN A 35 13.27 -5.87 -10.79
CA ASN A 35 14.01 -6.75 -9.90
C ASN A 35 13.53 -8.19 -10.10
N ALA A 36 14.39 -9.19 -9.86
CA ALA A 36 14.00 -10.60 -10.04
C ALA A 36 12.71 -10.91 -9.28
N ASP A 37 12.60 -10.39 -8.05
CA ASP A 37 11.44 -10.53 -7.19
C ASP A 37 10.15 -9.92 -7.78
N GLU A 38 10.26 -8.80 -8.52
CA GLU A 38 9.11 -8.16 -9.19
C GLU A 38 8.63 -8.97 -10.40
N GLN A 39 9.56 -9.63 -11.10
CA GLN A 39 9.24 -10.50 -12.23
C GLN A 39 8.55 -11.79 -11.75
N ASP A 40 9.02 -12.35 -10.65
CA ASP A 40 8.41 -13.51 -10.01
C ASP A 40 7.00 -13.18 -9.52
N LEU A 41 6.82 -12.02 -8.85
CA LEU A 41 5.50 -11.55 -8.42
C LEU A 41 4.53 -11.33 -9.59
N LEU A 42 5.01 -10.78 -10.71
CA LEU A 42 4.20 -10.65 -11.93
C LEU A 42 3.84 -12.01 -12.51
N GLY A 43 4.75 -12.98 -12.49
CA GLY A 43 4.49 -14.37 -12.89
C GLY A 43 3.39 -14.99 -12.04
N ASP A 44 3.48 -14.84 -10.72
CA ASP A 44 2.46 -15.31 -9.77
C ASP A 44 1.12 -14.62 -10.00
N ALA A 45 1.09 -13.30 -10.21
CA ALA A 45 -0.13 -12.55 -10.49
C ALA A 45 -0.75 -12.96 -11.84
N LEU A 46 0.05 -13.20 -12.87
CA LEU A 46 -0.42 -13.70 -14.17
C LEU A 46 -0.95 -15.12 -14.06
N SER A 47 -0.37 -15.95 -13.18
CA SER A 47 -0.86 -17.32 -12.94
C SER A 47 -2.31 -17.34 -12.45
N LEU A 48 -2.75 -16.30 -11.71
CA LEU A 48 -4.14 -16.16 -11.26
C LEU A 48 -5.14 -16.09 -12.42
N LEU A 49 -4.73 -15.61 -13.59
CA LEU A 49 -5.58 -15.50 -14.78
C LEU A 49 -5.81 -16.85 -15.47
N ALA A 50 -4.98 -17.86 -15.18
CA ALA A 50 -5.07 -19.19 -15.78
C ALA A 50 -6.08 -20.12 -15.08
N TYR A 51 -6.56 -19.73 -13.88
CA TYR A 51 -7.53 -20.49 -13.10
C TYR A 51 -8.92 -19.84 -13.17
N ASP A 52 -9.97 -20.67 -13.24
CA ASP A 52 -11.37 -20.20 -13.22
C ASP A 52 -11.74 -19.54 -11.88
N ASN A 53 -11.16 -20.06 -10.78
CA ASN A 53 -11.29 -19.50 -9.43
C ASN A 53 -9.91 -19.04 -8.93
N PRO A 54 -9.62 -17.72 -8.95
CA PRO A 54 -8.28 -17.22 -8.66
C PRO A 54 -7.87 -17.38 -7.18
N GLU A 55 -8.84 -17.54 -6.27
CA GLU A 55 -8.57 -17.82 -4.85
C GLU A 55 -8.04 -19.25 -4.61
N SER A 56 -8.33 -20.18 -5.54
CA SER A 56 -7.88 -21.57 -5.45
C SER A 56 -6.48 -21.81 -6.02
N ALA A 57 -5.91 -20.79 -6.69
CA ALA A 57 -4.59 -20.84 -7.27
C ALA A 57 -3.51 -20.86 -6.16
N PRO A 58 -2.31 -21.42 -6.42
CA PRO A 58 -1.20 -21.37 -5.47
C PRO A 58 -0.80 -19.92 -5.10
N ALA A 59 -0.97 -18.98 -6.04
CA ALA A 59 -0.78 -17.55 -5.80
C ALA A 59 -2.02 -16.85 -5.20
N GLY A 60 -3.08 -17.57 -4.81
CA GLY A 60 -4.32 -17.01 -4.30
C GLY A 60 -4.15 -16.17 -3.02
N HIS A 61 -3.06 -16.39 -2.29
CA HIS A 61 -2.67 -15.57 -1.14
C HIS A 61 -2.46 -14.08 -1.49
N LEU A 62 -2.13 -13.76 -2.75
CA LEU A 62 -2.03 -12.38 -3.25
C LEU A 62 -3.37 -11.63 -3.23
N LEU A 63 -4.49 -12.34 -3.26
CA LEU A 63 -5.84 -11.77 -3.19
C LEU A 63 -6.37 -11.66 -1.75
N GLY A 64 -5.60 -12.15 -0.77
CA GLY A 64 -5.96 -12.12 0.64
C GLY A 64 -6.11 -10.69 1.17
N GLN A 65 -6.90 -10.55 2.23
CA GLN A 65 -7.16 -9.25 2.87
C GLN A 65 -5.85 -8.53 3.28
N ALA A 66 -4.90 -9.27 3.86
CA ALA A 66 -3.62 -8.71 4.28
C ALA A 66 -2.83 -8.04 3.15
N GLN A 67 -2.86 -8.61 1.94
CA GLN A 67 -2.18 -8.04 0.77
C GLN A 67 -2.92 -6.81 0.24
N ARG A 68 -4.25 -6.81 0.30
CA ARG A 68 -5.06 -5.62 -0.04
C ARG A 68 -4.81 -4.46 0.91
N ASP A 69 -4.69 -4.75 2.22
CA ASP A 69 -4.40 -3.73 3.23
C ASP A 69 -3.01 -3.12 3.01
N ALA A 70 -1.99 -3.96 2.78
CA ALA A 70 -0.63 -3.51 2.48
C ALA A 70 -0.56 -2.68 1.19
N LEU A 71 -1.27 -3.11 0.13
CA LEU A 71 -1.36 -2.35 -1.12
C LEU A 71 -2.07 -1.01 -0.91
N ALA A 72 -3.18 -1.00 -0.15
CA ALA A 72 -3.89 0.23 0.16
C ALA A 72 -3.00 1.22 0.91
N GLU A 73 -2.21 0.76 1.89
CA GLU A 73 -1.24 1.60 2.59
C GLU A 73 -0.18 2.17 1.63
N ALA A 74 0.41 1.32 0.77
CA ALA A 74 1.40 1.76 -0.21
C ALA A 74 0.83 2.79 -1.20
N VAL A 75 -0.39 2.56 -1.70
CA VAL A 75 -1.09 3.48 -2.59
C VAL A 75 -1.43 4.79 -1.87
N ASN A 76 -1.94 4.72 -0.64
CA ASN A 76 -2.25 5.90 0.16
C ASN A 76 -1.00 6.77 0.36
N CYS A 77 0.14 6.14 0.70
CA CYS A 77 1.43 6.83 0.80
C CYS A 77 1.84 7.47 -0.52
N ALA A 78 1.70 6.75 -1.64
CA ALA A 78 2.07 7.25 -2.97
C ALA A 78 1.18 8.43 -3.42
N VAL A 79 -0.12 8.39 -3.14
CA VAL A 79 -1.06 9.50 -3.41
C VAL A 79 -0.68 10.73 -2.60
N LEU A 80 -0.40 10.55 -1.30
CA LEU A 80 0.05 11.65 -0.44
C LEU A 80 1.38 12.25 -0.94
N ALA A 81 2.35 11.40 -1.31
CA ALA A 81 3.62 11.84 -1.87
C ALA A 81 3.43 12.60 -3.20
N HIS A 82 2.53 12.14 -4.06
CA HIS A 82 2.21 12.82 -5.32
C HIS A 82 1.59 14.21 -5.09
N GLN A 83 0.82 14.39 -4.02
CA GLN A 83 0.23 15.66 -3.61
C GLN A 83 1.23 16.56 -2.84
N GLY A 84 2.47 16.12 -2.63
CA GLY A 84 3.46 16.83 -1.83
C GLY A 84 3.19 16.81 -0.32
N ALA A 85 2.27 15.96 0.13
CA ALA A 85 1.95 15.74 1.53
C ALA A 85 2.89 14.67 2.15
N PRO A 86 3.07 14.66 3.49
CA PRO A 86 3.83 13.62 4.15
C PRO A 86 3.19 12.23 3.92
N PRO A 87 3.98 11.14 3.91
CA PRO A 87 3.49 9.80 3.58
C PRO A 87 2.50 9.24 4.60
N THR A 88 2.48 9.79 5.82
CA THR A 88 1.47 9.48 6.83
C THR A 88 0.35 10.49 6.76
N SER A 89 -0.88 9.99 6.70
CA SER A 89 -2.04 10.87 6.65
C SER A 89 -2.08 11.75 7.92
N PRO A 90 -2.47 13.03 7.82
CA PRO A 90 -2.60 13.89 8.99
C PRO A 90 -3.51 13.29 10.08
N LEU A 91 -4.56 12.58 9.67
CA LEU A 91 -5.47 11.88 10.55
C LEU A 91 -4.78 10.75 11.29
N GLU A 92 -4.00 9.92 10.59
CA GLU A 92 -3.24 8.83 11.21
C GLU A 92 -2.23 9.36 12.22
N ARG A 93 -1.56 10.47 11.92
CA ARG A 93 -0.64 11.12 12.87
C ARG A 93 -1.36 11.58 14.13
N LEU A 94 -2.51 12.23 13.99
CA LEU A 94 -3.32 12.66 15.12
C LEU A 94 -3.81 11.46 15.92
N SER A 95 -4.31 10.41 15.26
CA SER A 95 -4.74 9.17 15.91
C SER A 95 -3.60 8.53 16.71
N ARG A 96 -2.42 8.35 16.11
CA ARG A 96 -1.22 7.82 16.79
C ARG A 96 -0.84 8.68 17.99
N GLN A 97 -0.88 9.99 17.85
CA GLN A 97 -0.58 10.92 18.95
C GLN A 97 -1.60 10.79 20.08
N THR A 98 -2.90 10.76 19.77
CA THR A 98 -3.98 10.60 20.76
C THR A 98 -3.87 9.24 21.48
N LEU A 99 -3.53 8.17 20.76
CA LEU A 99 -3.31 6.86 21.37
C LEU A 99 -2.10 6.87 22.31
N ALA A 100 -0.98 7.47 21.88
CA ALA A 100 0.21 7.59 22.71
C ALA A 100 -0.02 8.45 23.96
N THR A 101 -0.78 9.53 23.87
CA THR A 101 -1.11 10.36 25.04
C THR A 101 -2.04 9.62 26.01
N ILE A 102 -3.03 8.89 25.51
CA ILE A 102 -3.91 8.06 26.36
C ILE A 102 -3.09 6.97 27.06
N GLN A 103 -2.19 6.29 26.35
CA GLN A 103 -1.29 5.29 26.93
C GLN A 103 -0.42 5.89 28.04
N ALA A 104 0.22 7.03 27.79
CA ALA A 104 1.03 7.73 28.79
C ALA A 104 0.21 8.17 30.03
N LEU A 105 -1.06 8.54 29.85
CA LEU A 105 -1.95 8.89 30.97
C LEU A 105 -2.39 7.64 31.76
N ARG A 106 -2.55 6.49 31.10
CA ARG A 106 -2.85 5.21 31.76
C ARG A 106 -1.67 4.73 32.60
N GLU A 107 -0.43 4.83 32.10
CA GLU A 107 0.79 4.51 32.86
C GLU A 107 0.92 5.36 34.13
N ARG A 108 0.44 6.61 34.08
CA ARG A 108 0.40 7.54 35.23
C ARG A 108 -0.80 7.31 36.16
N ASN A 109 -1.60 6.26 35.94
CA ASN A 109 -2.81 5.92 36.69
C ASN A 109 -3.84 7.06 36.78
N HIS A 110 -3.99 7.87 35.72
CA HIS A 110 -5.06 8.84 35.68
C HIS A 110 -6.41 8.13 35.49
N PRO A 111 -7.38 8.30 36.43
CA PRO A 111 -8.62 7.51 36.43
C PRO A 111 -9.48 7.74 35.18
N GLN A 112 -9.44 8.94 34.61
CA GLN A 112 -10.19 9.30 33.41
C GLN A 112 -9.67 8.61 32.14
N ALA A 113 -8.36 8.33 32.07
CA ALA A 113 -7.75 7.67 30.90
C ALA A 113 -7.97 6.15 30.89
N LEU A 114 -8.25 5.56 32.05
CA LEU A 114 -8.62 4.14 32.18
C LEU A 114 -10.04 3.86 31.66
N MET A 115 -10.92 4.88 31.68
CA MET A 115 -12.31 4.74 31.20
C MET A 115 -12.43 4.84 29.67
N LEU A 116 -11.46 5.45 28.99
CA LEU A 116 -11.47 5.52 27.53
C LEU A 116 -10.88 4.25 26.95
N ASP A 117 -11.68 3.47 26.24
CA ASP A 117 -11.16 2.47 25.31
C ASP A 117 -10.98 3.07 23.90
N ALA A 118 -9.78 3.61 23.67
CA ALA A 118 -9.47 4.29 22.43
C ALA A 118 -9.48 3.37 21.20
N GLN A 119 -9.21 2.07 21.36
CA GLN A 119 -9.24 1.13 20.24
C GLN A 119 -10.69 0.85 19.81
N ALA A 120 -11.60 0.66 20.76
CA ALA A 120 -13.02 0.50 20.48
C ALA A 120 -13.63 1.74 19.80
N ILE A 121 -13.21 2.95 20.19
CA ILE A 121 -13.72 4.20 19.60
C ILE A 121 -13.24 4.40 18.16
N VAL A 122 -11.99 4.04 17.86
CA VAL A 122 -11.38 4.29 16.54
C VAL A 122 -11.75 3.22 15.51
N PHE A 123 -11.82 1.94 15.92
CA PHE A 123 -11.97 0.82 14.98
C PHE A 123 -13.37 0.19 15.00
N GLY A 124 -14.28 0.66 15.86
CA GLY A 124 -15.58 0.02 16.05
C GLY A 124 -15.46 -1.32 16.79
N SER A 125 -16.56 -1.80 17.37
CA SER A 125 -16.63 -3.08 18.09
C SER A 125 -16.94 -4.25 17.15
#